data_AF-A0A8S9IMG8-F1
#
_entry.id   AF-A0A8S9IMG8-F1
#
_cell.length_a   1.000
_cell.length_b   1.000
_cell.length_c   1.000
_cell.angle_alpha   90.00
_cell.angle_beta   90.00
_cell.angle_gamma   90.00
#
_symmetry.space_group_name_H-M   'P 1'
#
loop_
_entity.id
_entity.type
_entity.pdbx_description
1 polymer ?
#
loop_
_entity_poly.entity_id
_entity_poly.type
_entity_poly.pdbx_seq_one_letter_code
_entity_poly.pdbx_strand_id
1 'polypeptide(L)'
;MSKTQIESFSASLLQELEIIWDEVGETKTEREKILNEIEDECRNIYIGKIEKVKEERSRLRQDIVDSEARVIAICSVMEEPSGPGRQQQSDQCGRSLKEELGKILLKLEDMKKRKSERKNQFIQVIEDIKCIRDEISGESDETCSSDFSVDESDLSLRKLEELHRELYTLQEQKVS
;
A
#
# COMPACT_ATOMS: atom_id res chain seq x y z
N MET A 1 23.54 -15.32 -14.16
CA MET A 1 24.70 -14.81 -14.91
C MET A 1 25.11 -13.49 -14.28
N SER A 2 26.35 -13.35 -13.80
CA SER A 2 26.83 -12.11 -13.17
C SER A 2 27.27 -11.09 -14.22
N LYS A 3 27.39 -9.81 -13.86
CA LYS A 3 27.91 -8.75 -14.75
C LYS A 3 29.25 -9.15 -15.38
N THR A 4 30.15 -9.71 -14.57
CA THR A 4 31.46 -10.20 -14.99
C THR A 4 31.39 -11.35 -16.00
N GLN A 5 30.37 -12.22 -15.91
CA GLN A 5 30.16 -13.30 -16.89
C GLN A 5 29.69 -12.76 -18.25
N ILE A 6 28.87 -11.69 -18.27
CA ILE A 6 28.42 -11.06 -19.51
C ILE A 6 29.59 -10.37 -20.21
N GLU A 7 30.42 -9.65 -19.46
CA GLU A 7 31.64 -9.00 -19.98
C GLU A 7 32.61 -10.04 -20.55
N SER A 8 32.84 -11.15 -19.83
CA SER A 8 33.68 -12.25 -20.30
C SER A 8 33.14 -12.94 -21.55
N PHE A 9 31.82 -13.12 -21.66
CA PHE A 9 31.19 -13.75 -22.82
C PHE A 9 31.27 -12.85 -24.06
N SER A 10 31.01 -11.55 -23.89
CA SER A 10 31.12 -10.55 -24.96
C SER A 10 32.55 -10.48 -25.51
N ALA A 11 33.57 -10.49 -24.64
CA ALA A 11 34.97 -10.48 -25.06
C ALA A 11 35.33 -11.73 -25.90
N SER A 12 34.84 -12.91 -25.50
CA SER A 12 35.09 -14.15 -26.24
C SER A 12 34.44 -14.15 -27.63
N LEU A 13 33.21 -13.66 -27.76
CA LEU A 13 32.51 -13.60 -29.04
C LEU A 13 33.14 -12.60 -30.01
N LEU A 14 33.58 -11.44 -29.51
CA LEU A 14 34.28 -10.45 -30.33
C LEU A 14 35.62 -10.99 -30.83
N GLN A 15 36.34 -11.75 -30.00
CA GLN A 15 37.59 -12.40 -30.43
C GLN A 15 37.33 -13.43 -31.55
N GLU A 16 36.28 -14.23 -31.43
CA GLU A 16 35.89 -15.20 -32.47
C GLU A 16 35.51 -14.49 -33.78
N LEU A 17 34.78 -13.39 -33.69
CA LEU A 17 34.38 -12.59 -34.85
C LEU A 17 35.59 -11.99 -35.58
N GLU A 18 36.60 -11.49 -34.86
CA GLU A 18 37.85 -11.01 -35.45
C GLU A 18 38.60 -12.12 -36.19
N ILE A 19 38.72 -13.30 -35.60
CA ILE A 19 39.37 -14.47 -36.25
C ILE A 19 38.64 -14.81 -37.56
N ILE A 20 37.31 -14.89 -37.51
CA ILE A 20 36.51 -15.22 -38.70
C ILE A 20 36.63 -14.13 -39.77
N TRP A 21 36.57 -12.85 -39.38
CA TRP A 21 36.74 -11.75 -40.31
C TRP A 21 38.10 -11.74 -40.99
N ASP A 22 39.16 -12.11 -40.28
CA ASP A 22 40.50 -12.29 -40.85
C ASP A 22 40.53 -13.44 -41.86
N GLU A 23 39.86 -14.56 -41.56
CA GLU A 23 39.75 -15.72 -42.45
C GLU A 23 38.97 -15.42 -43.73
N VAL A 24 37.85 -14.69 -43.64
CA VAL A 24 37.02 -14.34 -44.82
C VAL A 24 37.55 -13.12 -45.58
N GLY A 25 38.48 -12.37 -45.00
CA GLY A 25 39.02 -11.15 -45.61
C GLY A 25 38.05 -9.96 -45.57
N GLU A 26 37.25 -9.84 -44.50
CA GLU A 26 36.24 -8.79 -44.36
C GLU A 26 36.87 -7.39 -44.31
N THR A 27 36.26 -6.44 -45.01
CA THR A 27 36.79 -5.07 -45.10
C THR A 27 36.63 -4.32 -43.78
N LYS A 28 37.55 -3.40 -43.48
CA LYS A 28 37.46 -2.57 -42.28
C LYS A 28 36.11 -1.85 -42.15
N THR A 29 35.58 -1.33 -43.26
CA THR A 29 34.30 -0.61 -43.29
C THR A 29 33.12 -1.50 -42.91
N GLU A 30 33.09 -2.74 -43.40
CA GLU A 30 32.00 -3.67 -43.05
C GLU A 30 32.14 -4.17 -41.61
N ARG A 31 33.36 -4.43 -41.12
CA ARG A 31 33.62 -4.72 -39.70
C ARG A 31 33.11 -3.58 -38.81
N GLU A 32 33.47 -2.33 -39.12
CA GLU A 32 33.00 -1.14 -38.39
C GLU A 32 31.47 -1.04 -38.39
N LYS A 33 30.81 -1.32 -39.52
CA LYS A 33 29.35 -1.33 -39.62
C LYS A 33 28.72 -2.39 -38.71
N ILE A 34 29.20 -3.63 -38.76
CA ILE A 34 28.67 -4.72 -37.91
C ILE A 34 28.91 -4.43 -36.43
N LEU A 35 30.08 -3.89 -36.05
CA LEU A 35 30.35 -3.50 -34.66
C LEU A 35 29.37 -2.42 -34.17
N ASN A 36 29.06 -1.43 -35.01
CA ASN A 36 28.06 -0.41 -34.68
C ASN A 36 26.66 -1.03 -34.49
N GLU A 37 26.27 -1.96 -35.37
CA GLU A 37 24.99 -2.68 -35.25
C GLU A 37 24.92 -3.45 -33.91
N ILE A 38 25.99 -4.16 -33.53
CA ILE A 38 26.08 -4.87 -32.24
C ILE A 38 25.97 -3.90 -31.06
N GLU A 39 26.67 -2.77 -31.12
CA GLU A 39 26.64 -1.75 -30.07
C GLU A 39 25.21 -1.20 -29.89
N ASP A 40 24.55 -0.86 -30.99
CA ASP A 40 23.18 -0.34 -30.99
C ASP A 40 22.18 -1.36 -30.46
N GLU A 41 22.28 -2.62 -30.87
CA GLU A 41 21.43 -3.69 -30.35
C GLU A 41 21.62 -3.89 -28.84
N CYS A 42 22.87 -3.94 -28.37
CA CYS A 42 23.19 -4.05 -26.95
C CYS A 42 22.64 -2.85 -26.16
N ARG A 43 22.85 -1.64 -26.67
CA ARG A 43 22.34 -0.39 -26.08
C ARG A 43 20.82 -0.42 -25.96
N ASN A 44 20.12 -0.83 -27.01
CA ASN A 44 18.66 -0.95 -27.02
C ASN A 44 18.15 -1.96 -25.99
N ILE A 45 18.83 -3.09 -25.82
CA ILE A 45 18.51 -4.05 -24.77
C ILE A 45 18.65 -3.41 -23.39
N TYR A 46 19.78 -2.75 -23.10
CA TYR A 46 20.00 -2.11 -21.80
C TYR A 46 18.98 -1.01 -21.52
N ILE A 47 18.72 -0.12 -22.48
CA ILE A 47 17.69 0.93 -22.37
C ILE A 47 16.34 0.30 -22.05
N GLY A 48 15.91 -0.71 -22.82
CA GLY A 48 14.64 -1.40 -22.58
C GLY A 48 14.54 -2.05 -21.20
N LYS A 49 15.63 -2.61 -20.67
CA LYS A 49 15.66 -3.17 -19.30
C LYS A 49 15.60 -2.08 -18.24
N ILE A 50 16.31 -0.97 -18.44
CA ILE A 50 16.32 0.18 -17.53
C ILE A 50 14.94 0.82 -17.45
N GLU A 51 14.27 1.03 -18.59
CA GLU A 51 12.93 1.62 -18.63
C GLU A 51 11.91 0.76 -17.88
N LYS A 52 11.95 -0.58 -18.03
CA LYS A 52 11.10 -1.49 -17.25
C LYS A 52 11.30 -1.34 -15.74
N VAL A 53 12.55 -1.22 -15.29
CA VAL A 53 12.85 -1.01 -13.86
C VAL A 53 12.40 0.38 -13.40
N LYS A 54 12.55 1.42 -14.22
CA LYS A 54 12.04 2.77 -13.92
C LYS A 54 10.52 2.80 -13.81
N GLU A 55 9.81 2.07 -14.67
CA GLU A 55 8.36 1.92 -14.62
C GLU A 55 7.94 1.23 -13.32
N GLU A 56 8.56 0.09 -12.96
CA GLU A 56 8.29 -0.60 -11.69
C GLU A 56 8.57 0.31 -10.49
N ARG A 57 9.68 1.05 -10.50
CA ARG A 57 10.02 2.02 -9.45
C ARG A 57 8.95 3.10 -9.30
N SER A 58 8.44 3.62 -10.41
CA SER A 58 7.43 4.68 -10.41
C SER A 58 6.09 4.16 -9.90
N ARG A 59 5.69 2.96 -10.32
CA ARG A 59 4.50 2.26 -9.79
C ARG A 59 4.59 2.06 -8.28
N LEU A 60 5.71 1.53 -7.77
CA LEU A 60 5.89 1.31 -6.33
C LEU A 60 5.80 2.61 -5.52
N ARG A 61 6.34 3.72 -6.03
CA ARG A 61 6.22 5.03 -5.38
C ARG A 61 4.77 5.52 -5.34
N GLN A 62 4.01 5.31 -6.40
CA GLN A 62 2.59 5.65 -6.42
C GLN A 62 1.81 4.81 -5.41
N ASP A 63 2.03 3.49 -5.39
CA ASP A 63 1.38 2.57 -4.45
C ASP A 63 1.66 2.93 -2.98
N ILE A 64 2.87 3.41 -2.69
CA ILE A 64 3.26 3.94 -1.38
C ILE A 64 2.41 5.16 -1.03
N VAL A 65 2.38 6.18 -1.89
CA VAL A 65 1.62 7.42 -1.68
C VAL A 65 0.13 7.12 -1.48
N ASP A 66 -0.44 6.26 -2.31
CA ASP A 66 -1.86 5.89 -2.25
C ASP A 66 -2.18 5.13 -0.95
N SER A 67 -1.28 4.22 -0.52
CA SER A 67 -1.46 3.46 0.71
C SER A 67 -1.32 4.35 1.95
N GLU A 68 -0.39 5.30 1.96
CA GLU A 68 -0.30 6.32 3.01
C GLU A 68 -1.57 7.18 3.09
N ALA A 69 -2.09 7.62 1.95
CA ALA A 69 -3.31 8.41 1.90
C ALA A 69 -4.50 7.65 2.50
N ARG A 70 -4.61 6.34 2.23
CA ARG A 70 -5.64 5.47 2.85
C ARG A 70 -5.46 5.34 4.37
N VAL A 71 -4.24 5.21 4.86
CA VAL A 71 -3.96 5.19 6.31
C VAL A 71 -4.41 6.50 6.94
N ILE A 72 -4.06 7.65 6.36
CA ILE A 72 -4.46 8.97 6.85
C ILE A 72 -5.98 9.08 6.87
N ALA A 73 -6.68 8.65 5.81
CA ALA A 73 -8.13 8.70 5.74
C ALA A 73 -8.81 7.90 6.87
N ILE A 74 -8.30 6.69 7.18
CA ILE A 74 -8.82 5.89 8.30
C ILE A 74 -8.53 6.58 9.64
N CYS A 75 -7.31 7.09 9.84
CA CYS A 75 -6.96 7.82 11.07
C CYS A 75 -7.86 9.05 11.30
N SER A 76 -8.18 9.81 10.24
CA SER A 76 -9.06 10.98 10.33
C SER A 76 -10.46 10.61 10.81
N VAL A 77 -11.07 9.56 10.24
CA VAL A 77 -12.40 9.08 10.67
C VAL A 77 -12.40 8.60 12.12
N MET A 78 -11.28 8.03 12.58
CA MET A 78 -11.15 7.52 13.94
C MET A 78 -10.72 8.59 14.96
N GLU A 79 -10.46 9.84 14.52
CA GLU A 79 -9.78 10.90 15.28
C GLU A 79 -8.49 10.43 15.98
N GLU A 80 -7.84 9.38 15.45
CA GLU A 80 -6.61 8.84 16.02
C GLU A 80 -5.40 9.60 15.48
N PRO A 81 -4.38 9.89 16.32
CA PRO A 81 -3.12 10.41 15.83
C PRO A 81 -2.59 9.46 14.75
N SER A 82 -2.54 9.93 13.51
CA SER A 82 -1.71 9.30 12.49
C SER A 82 -0.27 9.48 12.98
N GLY A 83 0.27 8.46 13.66
CA GLY A 83 1.58 8.49 14.32
C GLY A 83 2.69 9.09 13.45
N PRO A 84 3.84 9.47 14.04
CA PRO A 84 4.71 10.57 13.62
C PRO A 84 4.69 10.81 12.11
N GLY A 85 4.03 11.91 11.73
CA GLY A 85 3.75 12.28 10.35
C GLY A 85 5.02 12.48 9.52
N ARG A 86 4.98 11.94 8.30
CA ARG A 86 5.67 12.29 7.04
C ARG A 86 7.17 12.66 7.00
N GLN A 87 7.89 12.88 8.11
CA GLN A 87 9.19 13.55 8.08
C GLN A 87 10.38 12.72 8.56
N GLN A 88 10.19 11.45 8.94
CA GLN A 88 11.31 10.56 9.32
C GLN A 88 11.53 9.36 8.39
N GLN A 89 10.70 9.15 7.36
CA GLN A 89 10.87 8.01 6.45
C GLN A 89 11.57 8.34 5.13
N SER A 90 11.61 9.61 4.72
CA SER A 90 12.43 10.04 3.58
C SER A 90 13.92 9.79 3.76
N ASP A 91 14.36 9.65 5.02
CA ASP A 91 15.78 9.55 5.40
C ASP A 91 16.25 8.11 5.62
N GLN A 92 15.41 7.09 5.40
CA GLN A 92 15.87 5.69 5.39
C GLN A 92 16.54 5.35 4.06
N CYS A 93 17.68 6.01 3.83
CA CYS A 93 18.70 5.69 2.85
C CYS A 93 19.24 4.27 3.12
N GLY A 94 18.52 3.24 2.67
CA GLY A 94 18.94 1.84 2.82
C GLY A 94 17.87 0.77 2.64
N ARG A 95 16.58 1.09 2.61
CA ARG A 95 15.50 0.10 2.37
C ARG A 95 14.97 0.13 0.94
N SER A 96 14.57 -1.02 0.44
CA SER A 96 13.96 -1.13 -0.89
C SER A 96 12.51 -0.62 -0.87
N LEU A 97 12.04 -0.04 -1.99
CA LEU A 97 10.65 0.41 -2.13
C LEU A 97 9.62 -0.70 -1.87
N LYS A 98 9.98 -1.97 -2.15
CA LYS A 98 9.12 -3.12 -1.87
C LYS A 98 8.93 -3.36 -0.38
N GLU A 99 10.00 -3.22 0.41
CA GLU A 99 9.93 -3.36 1.87
C GLU A 99 9.15 -2.21 2.51
N GLU A 100 9.35 -0.98 2.01
CA GLU A 100 8.61 0.19 2.46
C GLU A 100 7.11 0.03 2.22
N LEU A 101 6.72 -0.33 0.98
CA LEU A 101 5.33 -0.62 0.63
C LEU A 101 4.75 -1.73 1.52
N GLY A 102 5.51 -2.81 1.76
CA GLY A 102 5.09 -3.92 2.62
C GLY A 102 4.73 -3.47 4.04
N LYS A 103 5.53 -2.57 4.64
CA LYS A 103 5.24 -2.02 5.97
C LYS A 103 3.98 -1.16 5.99
N ILE A 104 3.79 -0.32 4.97
CA ILE A 104 2.62 0.54 4.87
C ILE A 104 1.36 -0.30 4.69
N LEU A 105 1.42 -1.37 3.89
CA LEU A 105 0.31 -2.30 3.72
C LEU A 105 -0.03 -3.05 5.01
N LEU A 106 0.97 -3.51 5.78
CA LEU A 106 0.73 -4.11 7.10
C LEU A 106 0.04 -3.13 8.06
N LYS A 107 0.51 -1.87 8.09
CA LYS A 107 -0.13 -0.81 8.90
C LYS A 107 -1.56 -0.54 8.43
N LEU A 108 -1.80 -0.49 7.12
CA LEU A 108 -3.13 -0.27 6.56
C LEU A 108 -4.10 -1.39 6.96
N GLU A 109 -3.65 -2.64 6.98
CA GLU A 109 -4.46 -3.77 7.40
C GLU A 109 -4.82 -3.70 8.89
N ASP A 110 -3.84 -3.37 9.73
CA ASP A 110 -4.08 -3.15 11.17
C ASP A 110 -5.11 -2.03 11.41
N MET A 111 -4.96 -0.90 10.71
CA MET A 111 -5.92 0.21 10.81
C MET A 111 -7.32 -0.15 10.33
N LYS A 112 -7.45 -0.94 9.25
CA LYS A 112 -8.76 -1.45 8.80
C LYS A 112 -9.41 -2.35 9.84
N LYS A 113 -8.63 -3.24 10.47
CA LYS A 113 -9.11 -4.13 11.52
C LYS A 113 -9.60 -3.32 12.71
N ARG A 114 -8.82 -2.35 13.19
CA ARG A 114 -9.22 -1.45 14.28
C ARG A 114 -10.47 -0.65 13.96
N LYS A 115 -10.60 -0.13 12.72
CA LYS A 115 -11.82 0.57 12.27
C LYS A 115 -13.05 -0.35 12.36
N SER A 116 -12.91 -1.60 11.89
CA SER A 116 -13.99 -2.59 11.94
C SER A 116 -14.40 -2.93 13.37
N GLU A 117 -13.43 -3.19 14.24
CA GLU A 117 -13.68 -3.45 15.66
C GLU A 117 -14.39 -2.27 16.33
N ARG A 118 -13.98 -1.04 16.03
CA ARG A 118 -14.64 0.16 16.55
C ARG A 118 -16.06 0.30 16.02
N LYS A 119 -16.29 0.06 14.73
CA LYS A 119 -17.64 0.06 14.16
C LYS A 119 -18.55 -0.92 14.89
N ASN A 120 -18.07 -2.13 15.20
CA ASN A 120 -18.86 -3.11 15.96
C ASN A 120 -19.19 -2.62 17.38
N GLN A 121 -18.27 -1.91 18.04
CA GLN A 121 -18.57 -1.28 19.34
C GLN A 121 -19.67 -0.22 19.23
N PHE A 122 -19.65 0.62 18.19
CA PHE A 122 -20.72 1.58 17.94
C PHE A 122 -22.07 0.90 17.71
N ILE A 123 -22.11 -0.16 16.89
CA ILE A 123 -23.33 -0.93 16.63
C ILE A 123 -23.91 -1.45 17.95
N GLN A 124 -23.09 -2.10 18.77
CA GLN A 124 -23.54 -2.66 20.05
C GLN A 124 -24.12 -1.59 20.99
N VAL A 125 -23.45 -0.46 21.14
CA VAL A 125 -23.93 0.59 22.06
C VAL A 125 -25.23 1.22 21.56
N ILE A 126 -25.38 1.41 20.25
CA ILE A 126 -26.61 1.95 19.66
C ILE A 126 -27.76 0.95 19.80
N GLU A 127 -27.50 -0.34 19.59
CA GLU A 127 -28.44 -1.43 19.86
C GLU A 127 -28.91 -1.41 21.30
N ASP A 128 -27.98 -1.36 22.26
CA ASP A 128 -28.30 -1.34 23.69
C ASP A 128 -29.13 -0.10 24.07
N ILE A 129 -28.79 1.08 23.55
CA ILE A 129 -29.55 2.32 23.78
C ILE A 129 -30.99 2.16 23.29
N LYS A 130 -31.17 1.60 22.09
CA LYS A 130 -32.50 1.40 21.50
C LYS A 130 -33.32 0.41 22.32
N CYS A 131 -32.76 -0.75 22.66
CA CYS A 131 -33.42 -1.76 23.49
C CYS A 131 -33.93 -1.14 24.80
N ILE A 132 -33.10 -0.37 25.49
CA ILE A 132 -33.49 0.26 26.76
C ILE A 132 -34.58 1.31 26.55
N ARG A 133 -34.53 2.09 25.47
CA ARG A 133 -35.56 3.08 25.15
C ARG A 133 -36.90 2.43 24.85
N ASP A 134 -36.91 1.33 24.10
CA ASP A 134 -38.11 0.57 23.76
C ASP A 134 -38.72 -0.06 25.03
N GLU A 135 -37.88 -0.63 25.91
CA GLU A 135 -38.29 -1.15 27.22
C GLU A 135 -38.90 -0.07 28.13
N ILE A 136 -38.29 1.13 28.21
CA ILE A 136 -38.82 2.25 29.01
C ILE A 136 -40.18 2.71 28.45
N SER A 137 -40.35 2.72 27.13
CA SER A 137 -41.56 3.21 26.46
C SER A 137 -42.71 2.20 26.49
N GLY A 138 -42.46 0.94 26.89
CA GLY A 138 -43.43 -0.14 26.88
C GLY A 138 -43.79 -0.64 25.47
N GLU A 139 -43.05 -0.20 24.44
CA GLU A 139 -43.19 -0.67 23.06
C GLU A 139 -42.37 -1.95 22.90
N SER A 140 -42.93 -3.07 23.36
CA SER A 140 -42.38 -4.40 23.11
C SER A 140 -42.67 -4.81 21.67
N ASP A 141 -41.87 -4.38 20.70
CA ASP A 141 -41.82 -5.06 19.42
C ASP A 141 -40.70 -6.11 19.46
N GLU A 142 -41.06 -7.40 19.35
CA GLU A 142 -40.15 -8.57 19.43
C GLU A 142 -39.12 -8.64 18.28
N THR A 143 -38.86 -7.54 17.59
CA THR A 143 -38.01 -7.49 16.39
C THR A 143 -36.90 -6.45 16.57
N CYS A 144 -36.02 -6.63 17.56
CA CYS A 144 -34.80 -5.81 17.68
C CYS A 144 -33.80 -5.99 16.51
N SER A 145 -34.07 -6.88 15.55
CA SER A 145 -33.22 -7.09 14.37
C SER A 145 -33.56 -6.10 13.24
N SER A 146 -33.34 -4.80 13.46
CA SER A 146 -33.20 -3.85 12.35
C SER A 146 -31.74 -3.79 11.95
N ASP A 147 -31.43 -3.74 10.66
CA ASP A 147 -30.08 -3.54 10.14
C ASP A 147 -29.53 -2.20 10.66
N PHE A 148 -28.62 -2.23 11.64
CA PHE A 148 -28.08 -1.02 12.28
C PHE A 148 -26.97 -0.42 11.41
N SER A 149 -27.32 0.63 10.65
CA SER A 149 -26.33 1.42 9.94
C SER A 149 -25.71 2.46 10.88
N VAL A 150 -24.42 2.29 11.21
CA VAL A 150 -23.62 3.31 11.90
C VAL A 150 -23.10 4.32 10.90
N ASP A 151 -23.18 5.60 11.25
CA ASP A 151 -22.50 6.67 10.51
C ASP A 151 -20.98 6.48 10.58
N GLU A 152 -20.38 6.12 9.45
CA GLU A 152 -18.94 5.90 9.35
C GLU A 152 -18.12 7.19 9.16
N SER A 153 -18.76 8.37 9.19
CA SER A 153 -18.05 9.65 9.06
C SER A 153 -17.28 10.03 10.32
N ASP A 154 -17.74 9.60 11.50
CA ASP A 154 -17.12 9.85 12.80
C ASP A 154 -17.14 8.56 13.66
N LEU A 155 -16.01 7.86 13.69
CA LEU A 155 -15.75 6.71 14.56
C LEU A 155 -14.74 7.07 15.67
N SER A 156 -14.77 8.32 16.13
CA SER A 156 -13.90 8.77 17.22
C SER A 156 -14.22 8.09 18.54
N LEU A 157 -13.20 7.94 19.39
CA LEU A 157 -13.40 7.46 20.76
C LEU A 157 -14.25 8.43 21.58
N ARG A 158 -14.12 9.73 21.33
CA ARG A 158 -14.96 10.76 21.95
C ARG A 158 -16.44 10.50 21.67
N LYS A 159 -16.79 10.26 20.40
CA LYS A 159 -18.19 9.99 20.03
C LYS A 159 -18.70 8.69 20.65
N LEU A 160 -17.86 7.66 20.71
CA LEU A 160 -18.20 6.40 21.37
C LEU A 160 -18.44 6.58 22.88
N GLU A 161 -17.64 7.42 23.55
CA GLU A 161 -17.83 7.76 24.97
C GLU A 161 -19.12 8.55 25.21
N GLU A 162 -19.50 9.44 24.29
CA GLU A 162 -20.79 10.17 24.36
C GLU A 162 -21.96 9.18 24.34
N LEU A 163 -21.95 8.19 23.45
CA LEU A 163 -22.98 7.14 23.37
C LEU A 163 -23.02 6.28 24.64
N HIS A 164 -21.87 5.88 25.18
CA HIS A 164 -21.85 5.13 26.45
C HIS A 164 -22.42 5.93 27.62
N ARG A 165 -22.20 7.26 27.66
CA ARG A 165 -22.81 8.13 28.68
C ARG A 165 -24.32 8.20 28.53
N GLU A 166 -24.83 8.32 27.30
CA GLU A 166 -26.28 8.27 27.04
C GLU A 166 -26.87 6.94 27.52
N LEU A 167 -26.25 5.82 27.16
CA LEU A 167 -26.67 4.49 27.59
C LEU A 167 -26.74 4.38 29.12
N TYR A 168 -25.72 4.87 29.82
CA TYR A 168 -25.70 4.88 31.28
C TYR A 168 -26.84 5.70 31.88
N THR A 169 -27.12 6.89 31.35
CA THR A 169 -28.23 7.72 31.85
C THR A 169 -29.61 7.08 31.63
N LEU A 170 -29.80 6.37 30.53
CA LEU A 170 -31.04 5.63 30.26
C LEU A 170 -31.19 4.43 31.21
N GLN A 171 -30.10 3.73 31.50
CA GLN A 171 -30.09 2.65 32.49
C GLN A 171 -30.49 3.15 33.89
N GLU A 172 -30.00 4.32 34.31
CA GLU A 172 -30.41 4.92 35.58
C GLU A 172 -31.90 5.29 35.60
N GLN A 173 -32.43 5.86 34.51
CA GLN A 173 -33.86 6.21 34.40
C GLN A 173 -34.78 4.99 34.46
N LYS A 174 -34.38 3.86 33.84
CA LYS A 174 -35.15 2.61 33.87
C LYS A 174 -35.30 2.04 35.30
N VAL A 175 -34.31 2.27 36.16
CA VAL A 175 -34.27 1.72 37.53
C VAL A 175 -35.00 2.62 38.55
N SER A 176 -35.23 3.89 38.22
CA SER A 176 -35.93 4.87 39.07
C SER A 176 -37.43 4.86 38.90
#